data_AF-A0A924C505-F1
#
_entry.id   AF-A0A924C505-F1
#
_cell.length_a   1.000
_cell.length_b   1.000
_cell.length_c   1.000
_cell.angle_alpha   90.00
_cell.angle_beta   90.00
_cell.angle_gamma   90.00
#
_symmetry.space_group_name_H-M   'P 1'
#
loop_
_entity.id
_entity.type
_entity.pdbx_description
1 polymer ?
#
loop_
_entity_poly.entity_id
_entity_poly.type
_entity_poly.pdbx_seq_one_letter_code
_entity_poly.pdbx_strand_id
1 'polypeptide(L)'
;MQNPVFDKLVTQLTALLGVPRSLVNNNGTRFLRNGSVTVYHTEVATGNQAEIAFNIQPVASRFGVAPQALIDVITECEVMTGCEVEHNKQQDWPRIGIADDDHVALVVQKLSSLFKKA
;
A
#
# COMPACT_ATOMS: atom_id res chain seq x y z
N MET A 1 -21.00 -0.16 -0.60
CA MET A 1 -20.72 -0.38 -2.03
C MET A 1 -19.49 -1.28 -2.10
N GLN A 2 -19.53 -2.36 -2.89
CA GLN A 2 -18.39 -3.27 -3.02
C GLN A 2 -17.33 -2.59 -3.90
N ASN A 3 -16.08 -2.53 -3.44
CA ASN A 3 -14.97 -1.92 -4.18
C ASN A 3 -14.04 -3.04 -4.66
N PRO A 4 -14.21 -3.52 -5.90
CA PRO A 4 -13.49 -4.69 -6.40
C PRO A 4 -11.98 -4.46 -6.49
N VAL A 5 -11.54 -3.23 -6.79
CA VAL A 5 -10.11 -2.88 -6.87
C VAL A 5 -9.48 -2.96 -5.49
N PHE A 6 -10.14 -2.41 -4.46
CA PHE A 6 -9.71 -2.55 -3.08
C PHE A 6 -9.66 -4.01 -2.63
N ASP A 7 -10.73 -4.77 -2.88
CA ASP A 7 -10.82 -6.18 -2.48
C ASP A 7 -9.71 -7.02 -3.13
N LYS A 8 -9.45 -6.79 -4.43
CA LYS A 8 -8.38 -7.44 -5.19
C LYS A 8 -7.01 -7.09 -4.64
N LEU A 9 -6.78 -5.80 -4.37
CA LEU A 9 -5.53 -5.31 -3.80
C LEU A 9 -5.23 -5.92 -2.43
N VAL A 10 -6.21 -5.90 -1.53
CA VAL A 10 -6.09 -6.50 -0.19
C VAL A 10 -5.82 -8.00 -0.27
N THR A 11 -6.53 -8.70 -1.17
CA THR A 11 -6.34 -10.14 -1.40
C THR A 11 -4.90 -10.45 -1.83
N GLN A 12 -4.37 -9.70 -2.80
CA GLN A 12 -3.00 -9.92 -3.28
C GLN A 12 -1.94 -9.54 -2.22
N LEU A 13 -2.14 -8.44 -1.50
CA LEU A 13 -1.24 -8.03 -0.42
C LEU A 13 -1.27 -9.00 0.76
N THR A 14 -2.36 -9.72 0.99
CA THR A 14 -2.44 -10.75 2.04
C THR A 14 -1.38 -11.83 1.86
N ALA A 15 -1.06 -12.20 0.61
CA ALA A 15 0.00 -13.17 0.32
C ALA A 15 1.40 -12.66 0.71
N LEU A 16 1.61 -11.35 0.74
CA LEU A 16 2.90 -10.71 1.03
C LEU A 16 3.02 -10.27 2.50
N LEU A 17 1.96 -9.68 3.02
CA LEU A 17 1.95 -8.95 4.30
C LEU A 17 1.25 -9.72 5.42
N GLY A 18 0.60 -10.84 5.09
CA GLY A 18 -0.18 -11.66 6.03
C GLY A 18 -1.62 -11.16 6.18
N VAL A 19 -2.30 -11.64 7.23
CA VAL A 19 -3.74 -11.36 7.44
C VAL A 19 -3.95 -9.89 7.87
N PRO A 20 -4.78 -9.12 7.16
CA PRO A 20 -5.10 -7.75 7.54
C PRO A 20 -6.15 -7.68 8.66
N ARG A 21 -6.26 -6.51 9.29
CA ARG A 21 -7.33 -6.16 10.23
C ARG A 21 -8.01 -4.89 9.77
N SER A 22 -9.35 -4.88 9.71
CA SER A 22 -10.12 -3.69 9.40
C SER A 22 -9.81 -2.55 10.38
N LEU A 23 -9.78 -1.33 9.86
CA LEU A 23 -9.70 -0.12 10.70
C LEU A 23 -11.02 0.10 11.44
N VAL A 24 -10.96 0.71 12.62
CA VAL A 24 -12.14 0.96 13.47
C VAL A 24 -13.21 1.79 12.74
N ASN A 25 -12.79 2.72 11.90
CA ASN A 25 -13.69 3.60 11.15
C ASN A 25 -14.16 2.99 9.82
N ASN A 26 -13.80 1.73 9.53
CA ASN A 26 -14.10 1.04 8.27
C ASN A 26 -13.71 1.82 7.00
N ASN A 27 -12.66 2.64 7.08
CA ASN A 27 -12.11 3.39 5.94
C ASN A 27 -10.96 2.65 5.23
N GLY A 28 -10.63 1.45 5.70
CA GLY A 28 -9.50 0.67 5.19
C GLY A 28 -9.18 -0.55 6.02
N THR A 29 -8.05 -1.17 5.69
CA THR A 29 -7.50 -2.33 6.38
C THR A 29 -6.01 -2.15 6.65
N ARG A 30 -5.51 -2.73 7.73
CA ARG A 30 -4.11 -2.60 8.15
C ARG A 30 -3.46 -3.96 8.33
N PHE A 31 -2.28 -4.11 7.72
CA PHE A 31 -1.36 -5.19 7.96
C PHE A 31 -0.39 -4.75 9.07
N LEU A 32 -0.24 -5.57 10.12
CA LEU A 32 0.59 -5.25 11.29
C LEU A 32 1.75 -6.22 11.47
N ARG A 33 1.62 -7.46 10.97
CA ARG A 33 2.60 -8.52 11.21
C ARG A 33 3.94 -8.23 10.55
N ASN A 34 3.92 -7.50 9.43
CA ASN A 34 5.10 -7.28 8.62
C ASN A 34 5.50 -5.79 8.52
N GLY A 35 5.36 -5.07 9.63
CA GLY A 35 5.35 -3.60 9.62
C GLY A 35 3.95 -3.05 9.38
N SER A 36 3.74 -1.75 9.60
CA SER A 36 2.43 -1.13 9.43
C SER A 36 2.22 -0.68 8.00
N VAL A 37 1.41 -1.42 7.25
CA VAL A 37 0.92 -1.03 5.93
C VAL A 37 -0.60 -0.89 6.00
N THR A 38 -1.13 0.21 5.51
CA THR A 38 -2.58 0.48 5.54
C THR A 38 -3.09 0.66 4.13
N VAL A 39 -4.17 -0.02 3.78
CA VAL A 39 -4.88 0.17 2.51
C VAL A 39 -6.19 0.87 2.81
N TYR A 40 -6.38 2.08 2.31
CA TYR A 40 -7.61 2.85 2.42
C TYR A 40 -8.49 2.63 1.18
N HIS A 41 -9.80 2.64 1.35
CA HIS A 41 -10.78 2.63 0.25
C HIS A 41 -11.80 3.77 0.34
N THR A 42 -11.72 4.57 1.40
CA THR A 42 -12.41 5.85 1.55
C THR A 42 -11.39 6.86 2.07
N GLU A 43 -11.68 8.15 1.93
CA GLU A 43 -10.70 9.22 2.26
C GLU A 43 -9.42 9.07 1.41
N VAL A 44 -9.63 8.76 0.14
CA VAL A 44 -8.61 8.64 -0.91
C VAL A 44 -8.81 9.76 -1.93
N ALA A 45 -7.75 10.10 -2.65
CA ALA A 45 -7.76 11.19 -3.60
C ALA A 45 -8.73 10.90 -4.74
N THR A 46 -9.23 11.97 -5.36
CA THR A 46 -10.21 11.83 -6.44
C THR A 46 -9.64 11.01 -7.60
N GLY A 47 -10.40 10.03 -8.07
CA GLY A 47 -9.97 9.10 -9.13
C GLY A 47 -9.38 7.80 -8.61
N ASN A 48 -8.95 7.74 -7.34
CA ASN A 48 -8.47 6.51 -6.73
C ASN A 48 -9.64 5.65 -6.23
N GLN A 49 -9.49 4.33 -6.40
CA GLN A 49 -10.30 3.32 -5.73
C GLN A 49 -9.67 2.87 -4.41
N ALA A 50 -8.33 2.98 -4.28
CA ALA A 50 -7.63 2.68 -3.05
C ALA A 50 -6.31 3.47 -2.93
N GLU A 51 -5.79 3.58 -1.71
CA GLU A 51 -4.45 4.09 -1.43
C GLU A 51 -3.71 3.18 -0.45
N ILE A 52 -2.42 2.96 -0.67
CA ILE A 52 -1.57 2.14 0.21
C ILE A 52 -0.59 3.06 0.93
N ALA A 53 -0.63 3.13 2.25
CA ALA A 53 0.29 3.91 3.08
C ALA A 53 1.28 3.01 3.82
N PHE A 54 2.56 3.41 3.84
CA PHE A 54 3.65 2.61 4.39
C PHE A 54 4.35 3.28 5.57
N ASN A 55 4.37 2.62 6.73
CA ASN A 55 5.30 2.97 7.78
C ASN A 55 6.69 2.41 7.43
N ILE A 56 7.53 3.23 6.81
CA ILE A 56 8.80 2.80 6.18
C ILE A 56 9.69 2.00 7.13
N GLN A 57 9.99 2.54 8.32
CA GLN A 57 11.00 1.94 9.21
C GLN A 57 10.61 0.52 9.66
N PRO A 58 9.41 0.26 10.22
CA PRO A 58 8.99 -1.09 10.59
C PRO A 58 8.88 -2.05 9.42
N VAL A 59 8.40 -1.59 8.25
CA VAL A 59 8.27 -2.45 7.06
C VAL A 59 9.67 -2.84 6.55
N ALA A 60 10.56 -1.87 6.37
CA ALA A 60 11.91 -2.10 5.89
C ALA A 60 12.68 -3.07 6.81
N SER A 61 12.63 -2.83 8.12
CA SER A 61 13.26 -3.70 9.12
C SER A 61 12.72 -5.13 9.08
N ARG A 62 11.40 -5.30 8.98
CA ARG A 62 10.78 -6.64 8.93
C ARG A 62 11.28 -7.46 7.76
N PHE A 63 11.36 -6.82 6.60
CA PHE A 63 11.73 -7.43 5.35
C PHE A 63 13.22 -7.35 5.09
N GLY A 64 14.08 -6.97 6.06
CA GLY A 64 15.53 -6.94 5.85
C GLY A 64 16.00 -6.05 4.70
N VAL A 65 15.19 -5.08 4.27
CA VAL A 65 15.52 -4.16 3.18
C VAL A 65 15.97 -2.80 3.75
N ALA A 66 16.85 -2.11 3.01
CA ALA A 66 17.21 -0.74 3.37
C ALA A 66 15.97 0.18 3.27
N PRO A 67 15.72 1.07 4.24
CA PRO A 67 14.61 2.02 4.18
C PRO A 67 14.55 2.81 2.88
N GLN A 68 15.71 3.24 2.36
CA GLN A 68 15.80 3.95 1.10
C GLN A 68 15.32 3.11 -0.09
N ALA A 69 15.66 1.82 -0.14
CA ALA A 69 15.22 0.94 -1.22
C ALA A 69 13.69 0.75 -1.23
N LEU A 70 13.04 0.76 -0.05
CA LEU A 70 11.59 0.76 0.03
C LEU A 70 10.99 2.10 -0.45
N ILE A 71 11.59 3.22 -0.06
CA ILE A 71 11.18 4.55 -0.54
C ILE A 71 11.30 4.63 -2.06
N ASP A 72 12.43 4.20 -2.64
CA ASP A 72 12.66 4.25 -4.09
C ASP A 72 11.61 3.42 -4.86
N VAL A 73 11.24 2.24 -4.35
CA VAL A 73 10.19 1.41 -4.96
C VAL A 73 8.81 2.06 -4.82
N ILE A 74 8.52 2.71 -3.69
CA ILE A 74 7.25 3.44 -3.51
C ILE A 74 7.19 4.62 -4.47
N THR A 75 8.24 5.42 -4.59
CA THR A 75 8.32 6.54 -5.54
C THR A 75 8.23 6.06 -6.99
N GLU A 76 8.85 4.92 -7.34
CA GLU A 76 8.66 4.32 -8.65
C GLU A 76 7.20 3.96 -8.91
N CYS A 77 6.51 3.38 -7.92
CA CYS A 77 5.09 3.07 -8.02
C CYS A 77 4.21 4.33 -8.15
N GLU A 78 4.51 5.39 -7.40
CA GLU A 78 3.83 6.68 -7.50
C GLU A 78 3.93 7.25 -8.93
N VAL A 79 5.12 7.22 -9.54
CA VAL A 79 5.34 7.67 -10.92
C VAL A 79 4.60 6.77 -11.92
N MET A 80 4.61 5.46 -11.70
CA MET A 80 3.97 4.49 -12.61
C MET A 80 2.45 4.58 -12.60
N THR A 81 1.83 4.78 -11.43
CA THR A 81 0.36 4.93 -11.34
C THR A 81 -0.07 6.34 -11.71
N GLY A 82 0.79 7.34 -11.51
CA GLY A 82 0.48 8.75 -11.79
C GLY A 82 -0.69 9.29 -10.96
N CYS A 83 -1.11 8.56 -9.93
CA CYS A 83 -2.23 8.91 -9.08
C CYS A 83 -1.81 9.93 -8.03
N GLU A 84 -2.59 10.99 -7.87
CA GLU A 84 -2.52 11.83 -6.68
C GLU A 84 -2.90 11.00 -5.44
N VAL A 85 -2.46 11.42 -4.25
CA VAL A 85 -2.72 10.72 -2.99
C VAL A 85 -3.14 11.69 -1.90
N GLU A 86 -3.98 11.22 -0.98
CA GLU A 86 -4.36 12.03 0.18
C GLU A 86 -3.22 12.11 1.20
N HIS A 87 -2.89 13.33 1.60
CA HIS A 87 -1.88 13.57 2.62
C HIS A 87 -2.51 13.56 4.02
N ASN A 88 -2.23 12.51 4.80
CA ASN A 88 -2.61 12.51 6.20
C ASN A 88 -1.64 13.35 7.03
N LYS A 89 -2.09 14.53 7.45
CA LYS A 89 -1.31 15.50 8.24
C LYS A 89 -0.81 14.97 9.60
N GLN A 90 -1.42 13.91 10.13
CA GLN A 90 -1.00 13.32 11.42
C GLN A 90 0.07 12.25 11.27
N GLN A 91 0.10 11.56 10.13
CA GLN A 91 1.04 10.48 9.83
C GLN A 91 1.46 10.61 8.36
N ASP A 92 2.59 11.29 8.15
CA ASP A 92 3.18 11.54 6.83
C ASP A 92 3.88 10.28 6.30
N TRP A 93 3.10 9.21 6.16
CA TRP A 93 3.56 7.97 5.56
C TRP A 93 3.41 8.07 4.05
N PRO A 94 4.43 7.71 3.25
CA PRO A 94 4.35 7.72 1.81
C PRO A 94 3.25 6.78 1.31
N ARG A 95 2.60 7.16 0.21
CA ARG A 95 1.39 6.52 -0.28
C ARG A 95 1.45 6.24 -1.77
N ILE A 96 0.78 5.16 -2.20
CA ILE A 96 0.56 4.85 -3.61
C ILE A 96 -0.94 4.87 -3.89
N GLY A 97 -1.37 5.67 -4.86
CA GLY A 97 -2.75 5.71 -5.35
C GLY A 97 -3.02 4.62 -6.39
N ILE A 98 -4.21 4.03 -6.33
CA ILE A 98 -4.65 2.91 -7.16
C ILE A 98 -6.01 3.24 -7.77
N ALA A 99 -6.07 3.43 -9.08
CA ALA A 99 -7.30 3.75 -9.81
C ALA A 99 -8.00 2.50 -10.37
N ASP A 100 -7.24 1.47 -10.73
CA ASP A 100 -7.77 0.29 -11.42
C ASP A 100 -6.96 -0.98 -11.14
N ASP A 101 -7.39 -2.06 -11.80
CA ASP A 101 -6.83 -3.40 -11.69
C ASP A 101 -5.41 -3.55 -12.24
N ASP A 102 -5.01 -2.71 -13.21
CA ASP A 102 -3.67 -2.72 -13.79
C ASP A 102 -2.67 -2.09 -12.82
N HIS A 103 -3.07 -1.02 -12.14
CA HIS A 103 -2.31 -0.43 -11.04
C HIS A 103 -2.07 -1.45 -9.92
N VAL A 104 -3.09 -2.24 -9.56
CA VAL A 104 -2.94 -3.31 -8.57
C VAL A 104 -1.84 -4.29 -8.98
N ALA A 105 -1.88 -4.77 -10.22
CA ALA A 105 -0.91 -5.76 -10.70
C ALA A 105 0.53 -5.21 -10.69
N LEU A 106 0.73 -3.98 -11.19
CA LEU A 106 2.04 -3.33 -11.25
C LEU A 106 2.63 -3.12 -9.85
N VAL A 107 1.85 -2.55 -8.93
CA VAL A 107 2.30 -2.23 -7.57
C VAL A 107 2.60 -3.50 -6.79
N VAL A 108 1.71 -4.50 -6.83
CA VAL A 108 1.95 -5.78 -6.15
C VAL A 108 3.18 -6.49 -6.70
N GLN A 109 3.41 -6.45 -8.01
CA GLN A 109 4.60 -7.05 -8.63
C GLN A 109 5.90 -6.39 -8.13
N LYS A 110 5.93 -5.05 -8.06
CA LYS A 110 7.08 -4.29 -7.57
C LYS A 110 7.37 -4.57 -6.10
N LEU A 111 6.36 -4.51 -5.24
CA LEU A 111 6.47 -4.83 -3.83
C LEU A 111 6.92 -6.29 -3.61
N SER A 112 6.34 -7.23 -4.35
CA SER A 112 6.74 -8.65 -4.30
C SER A 112 8.21 -8.84 -4.66
N SER A 113 8.70 -8.12 -5.68
CA SER A 113 10.09 -8.23 -6.14
C SER A 113 11.08 -7.67 -5.12
N LEU A 114 10.70 -6.61 -4.40
CA LEU A 114 11.48 -6.06 -3.30
C LEU A 114 11.51 -7.03 -2.12
N PHE A 115 10.35 -7.53 -1.68
CA PHE A 115 10.23 -8.34 -0.47
C PHE A 115 10.72 -9.78 -0.63
N LYS A 116 10.81 -10.33 -1.85
CA LYS A 116 11.40 -11.66 -2.12
C LYS A 116 12.93 -11.66 -2.14
N LYS A 117 13.57 -10.50 -2.27
CA LYS A 117 15.03 -10.38 -2.35
C LYS A 117 15.73 -10.37 -0.98
N ALA A 118 14.97 -10.50 0.10
CA ALA A 118 15.46 -10.37 1.47
C ALA A 118 15.14 -11.59 2.35
#